data_AF-J3N3N6-F1
#
_entry.id   AF-J3N3N6-F1
#
_cell.length_a   1.000
_cell.length_b   1.000
_cell.length_c   1.000
_cell.angle_alpha   90.00
_cell.angle_beta   90.00
_cell.angle_gamma   90.00
#
_symmetry.space_group_name_H-M   'P 1'
#
loop_
_entity.id
_entity.type
_entity.pdbx_description
1 polymer ?
#
loop_
_entity_poly.entity_id
_entity_poly.type
_entity_poly.pdbx_seq_one_letter_code
_entity_poly.pdbx_strand_id
1 'polypeptide(L)'
;MSTAARPGRRFTVGRSEDATHPDTIRAAISEFLATAIFVFAAEGSILSLGKLHQGTSTPGGLVAVALAHALALAVAVAITTSF
;
A
#
# COMPACT_ATOMS: atom_id res chain seq x y z
N MET A 1 -19.34 -2.16 -44.81
CA MET A 1 -19.06 -2.92 -43.57
C MET A 1 -17.94 -2.20 -42.83
N SER A 2 -18.28 -1.40 -41.83
CA SER A 2 -17.33 -0.52 -41.12
C SER A 2 -16.71 -1.28 -39.95
N THR A 3 -15.43 -1.60 -40.03
CA THR A 3 -14.64 -2.15 -38.92
C THR A 3 -14.27 -1.02 -37.97
N ALA A 4 -14.96 -0.97 -36.82
CA ALA A 4 -14.62 -0.08 -35.71
C ALA A 4 -13.29 -0.53 -35.07
N ALA A 5 -12.23 0.25 -35.26
CA ALA A 5 -10.98 0.08 -34.52
C ALA A 5 -11.22 0.46 -33.05
N ARG A 6 -10.98 -0.49 -32.13
CA ARG A 6 -11.10 -0.23 -30.68
C ARG A 6 -9.95 0.69 -30.23
N PRO A 7 -10.21 1.72 -29.41
CA PRO A 7 -9.14 2.57 -28.89
C PRO A 7 -8.17 1.72 -28.07
N GLY A 8 -6.94 1.56 -28.56
CA GLY A 8 -5.87 0.91 -27.82
C GLY A 8 -5.52 1.74 -26.58
N ARG A 9 -5.46 1.10 -25.41
CA ARG A 9 -4.98 1.73 -24.18
C ARG A 9 -3.55 2.24 -24.40
N ARG A 10 -3.34 3.55 -24.35
CA ARG A 10 -2.02 4.18 -24.43
C ARG A 10 -1.37 4.11 -23.05
N PHE A 11 -0.31 3.30 -22.92
CA PHE A 11 0.51 3.24 -21.71
C PHE A 11 1.67 4.23 -21.86
N THR A 12 1.82 5.14 -20.90
CA THR A 12 3.01 5.99 -20.81
C THR A 12 4.04 5.24 -19.98
N VAL A 13 5.14 4.84 -20.60
CA VAL A 13 6.32 4.32 -19.90
C VAL A 13 7.19 5.52 -19.53
N GLY A 14 7.51 5.68 -18.25
CA GLY A 14 8.36 6.77 -17.76
C GLY A 14 9.75 6.73 -18.40
N ARG A 15 10.34 7.89 -18.68
CA ARG A 15 11.62 7.99 -19.38
C ARG A 15 12.75 7.89 -18.37
N SER A 16 13.90 7.32 -18.76
CA SER A 16 15.03 7.10 -17.83
C SER A 16 15.54 8.40 -17.18
N GLU A 17 15.36 9.54 -17.85
CA GLU A 17 15.68 10.88 -17.35
C GLU A 17 14.75 11.36 -16.22
N ASP A 18 13.52 10.82 -16.13
CA ASP A 18 12.56 11.11 -15.06
C ASP A 18 12.91 10.34 -13.77
N ALA A 19 13.69 9.26 -13.86
CA ALA A 19 14.08 8.46 -12.70
C ALA A 19 15.04 9.21 -11.75
N THR A 20 15.83 10.14 -12.29
CA THR A 20 16.75 11.00 -11.53
C THR A 20 16.12 12.31 -11.05
N HIS A 21 14.85 12.56 -11.36
CA HIS A 21 14.18 13.75 -10.83
C HIS A 21 14.01 13.62 -9.30
N PRO A 22 14.24 14.72 -8.55
CA PRO A 22 14.13 14.73 -7.10
C PRO A 22 12.73 14.32 -6.61
N ASP A 23 11.69 14.63 -7.38
CA ASP A 23 10.30 14.24 -7.07
C ASP A 23 10.09 12.74 -7.19
N THR A 24 10.69 12.08 -8.18
CA THR A 24 10.64 10.62 -8.35
C THR A 24 11.35 9.90 -7.20
N ILE A 25 12.50 10.40 -6.77
CA ILE A 25 13.24 9.86 -5.63
C ILE A 25 12.43 10.01 -4.34
N ARG A 26 11.83 11.19 -4.14
CA ARG A 26 10.96 11.47 -2.99
C ARG A 26 9.76 10.53 -2.98
N ALA A 27 9.09 10.36 -4.12
CA ALA A 27 7.97 9.44 -4.26
C ALA A 27 8.38 7.99 -3.95
N ALA A 28 9.54 7.53 -4.44
CA ALA A 28 10.05 6.19 -4.18
C ALA A 28 10.36 5.96 -2.68
N ILE A 29 10.96 6.94 -2.00
CA ILE A 29 11.21 6.86 -0.56
C ILE A 29 9.89 6.86 0.22
N SER A 30 8.95 7.72 -0.18
CA SER A 30 7.63 7.79 0.46
C SER A 30 6.89 6.45 0.33
N GLU A 31 6.90 5.86 -0.86
CA GLU A 31 6.31 4.55 -1.13
C GLU A 31 6.97 3.44 -0.32
N PHE A 32 8.30 3.44 -0.24
CA PHE A 32 9.04 2.46 0.55
C PHE A 32 8.65 2.53 2.03
N LEU A 33 8.61 3.74 2.60
CA LEU A 33 8.22 3.94 4.01
C LEU A 33 6.74 3.63 4.25
N ALA A 34 5.85 4.02 3.33
CA ALA A 34 4.43 3.71 3.38
C ALA A 34 4.19 2.20 3.42
N THR A 35 4.85 1.48 2.52
CA THR A 35 4.77 0.02 2.45
C THR A 35 5.36 -0.63 3.70
N ALA A 36 6.51 -0.15 4.19
CA ALA A 36 7.16 -0.69 5.38
C ALA A 36 6.27 -0.55 6.64
N ILE A 37 5.69 0.64 6.86
CA ILE A 37 4.79 0.89 7.99
C ILE A 37 3.51 0.05 7.86
N PHE A 38 2.92 0.01 6.66
CA PHE A 38 1.72 -0.77 6.40
C PHE A 38 1.92 -2.25 6.73
N VAL A 39 2.94 -2.89 6.15
CA VAL A 39 3.22 -4.32 6.34
C VAL A 39 3.60 -4.61 7.79
N PHE A 40 4.41 -3.74 8.40
CA PHE A 40 4.82 -3.94 9.80
C PHE A 40 3.62 -3.94 10.75
N ALA A 41 2.70 -2.98 10.61
CA ALA A 41 1.51 -2.92 11.45
C ALA A 41 0.51 -4.06 11.12
N ALA A 42 0.33 -4.38 9.84
CA ALA A 42 -0.51 -5.46 9.38
C ALA A 42 -0.07 -6.83 9.95
N GLU A 43 1.14 -7.27 9.64
CA GLU A 43 1.69 -8.56 10.08
C GLU A 43 1.99 -8.57 11.58
N GLY A 44 2.48 -7.45 12.12
CA GLY A 44 2.75 -7.29 13.55
C GLY A 44 1.50 -7.49 14.41
N SER A 45 0.33 -7.06 13.92
CA SER A 45 -0.95 -7.28 14.61
C SER A 45 -1.29 -8.78 14.73
N ILE A 46 -1.06 -9.56 13.66
CA ILE A 46 -1.33 -11.00 13.63
C ILE A 46 -0.40 -11.73 14.59
N LEU A 47 0.90 -11.40 14.56
CA LEU A 47 1.90 -11.99 15.46
C LEU A 47 1.62 -11.66 16.93
N SER A 48 1.29 -10.41 17.23
CA SER A 48 0.94 -9.96 18.58
C SER A 48 -0.31 -10.67 19.11
N LEU A 49 -1.33 -10.79 18.26
CA LEU A 49 -2.57 -11.46 18.61
C LEU A 49 -2.37 -12.97 18.85
N GLY A 50 -1.48 -13.61 18.10
CA GLY A 50 -1.09 -15.01 18.34
C GLY A 50 -0.28 -15.21 19.63
N LYS A 51 0.39 -14.17 20.14
CA LYS A 51 1.17 -14.24 21.39
C LYS A 51 0.40 -13.85 22.64
N LEU A 52 -0.51 -12.89 22.54
CA LEU A 52 -1.22 -12.31 23.69
C LEU A 52 -2.66 -12.81 23.82
N HIS A 53 -3.23 -13.38 22.75
CA HIS A 53 -4.63 -13.80 22.68
C HIS A 53 -4.77 -15.14 21.94
N GLN A 54 -6.01 -15.58 21.68
CA GLN A 54 -6.31 -16.80 20.91
C GLN A 54 -6.18 -16.61 19.38
N GLY A 55 -5.38 -15.63 18.94
CA GLY A 55 -5.21 -15.30 17.52
C GLY A 55 -6.50 -14.88 16.82
N THR A 56 -6.52 -15.06 15.50
CA THR A 56 -7.66 -14.75 14.61
C THR A 56 -8.78 -15.78 14.65
N SER A 57 -8.68 -16.81 15.50
CA SER A 57 -9.74 -17.82 15.71
C SER A 57 -10.96 -17.26 16.46
N THR A 58 -10.90 -16.01 16.92
CA THR A 58 -11.99 -15.32 17.61
C THR A 58 -12.51 -14.14 16.77
N PRO A 59 -13.81 -13.81 16.85
CA PRO A 59 -14.35 -12.63 16.16
C PRO A 59 -13.63 -11.34 16.54
N GLY A 60 -13.33 -11.16 17.84
CA GLY A 60 -12.59 -9.99 18.33
C GLY A 60 -11.17 -9.91 17.74
N GLY A 61 -10.50 -11.05 17.59
CA GLY A 61 -9.20 -11.15 16.94
C GLY A 61 -9.22 -10.73 15.48
N LEU A 62 -10.23 -11.18 14.72
CA LEU A 62 -10.42 -10.76 13.33
C LEU A 62 -10.68 -9.25 13.21
N VAL A 63 -11.53 -8.70 14.08
CA VAL A 63 -11.81 -7.26 14.12
C VAL A 63 -10.54 -6.46 14.43
N ALA A 64 -9.73 -6.91 15.39
CA ALA A 64 -8.47 -6.25 15.74
C ALA A 64 -7.50 -6.19 14.56
N VAL A 65 -7.32 -7.30 13.83
CA VAL A 65 -6.45 -7.36 12.64
C VAL A 65 -7.01 -6.49 11.52
N ALA A 66 -8.32 -6.50 11.28
CA ALA A 66 -8.97 -5.67 10.26
C ALA A 66 -8.77 -4.18 10.54
N LEU A 67 -8.92 -3.75 11.80
CA LEU A 67 -8.68 -2.37 12.21
C LEU A 67 -7.21 -1.99 12.05
N ALA A 68 -6.28 -2.87 12.43
CA ALA A 68 -4.84 -2.63 12.25
C ALA A 68 -4.49 -2.40 10.78
N HIS A 69 -5.02 -3.23 9.87
CA HIS A 69 -4.81 -3.06 8.43
C HIS A 69 -5.42 -1.75 7.90
N ALA A 70 -6.65 -1.44 8.29
CA ALA A 70 -7.35 -0.24 7.83
C ALA A 70 -6.64 1.04 8.27
N LEU A 71 -6.25 1.13 9.55
CA LEU A 71 -5.51 2.29 10.06
C LEU A 71 -4.11 2.38 9.45
N ALA A 72 -3.40 1.25 9.33
CA ALA A 72 -2.07 1.22 8.73
C ALA A 72 -2.09 1.68 7.27
N LEU A 73 -3.09 1.24 6.50
CA LEU A 73 -3.29 1.69 5.12
C LEU A 73 -3.65 3.18 5.06
N ALA A 74 -4.52 3.66 5.96
CA ALA A 74 -4.87 5.08 6.02
C ALA A 74 -3.64 5.96 6.31
N VAL A 75 -2.77 5.54 7.23
CA VAL A 75 -1.50 6.22 7.51
C VAL A 75 -0.56 6.15 6.30
N ALA A 76 -0.42 4.98 5.67
CA ALA A 76 0.41 4.79 4.48
C ALA A 76 -0.01 5.72 3.32
N VAL A 77 -1.30 5.87 3.08
CA VAL A 77 -1.85 6.81 2.08
C VAL A 77 -1.56 8.25 2.47
N ALA A 78 -1.75 8.62 3.73
CA ALA A 78 -1.51 10.00 4.18
C ALA A 78 -0.04 10.41 3.99
N ILE A 79 0.92 9.53 4.32
CA ILE A 79 2.35 9.83 4.14
C ILE A 79 2.77 9.85 2.68
N THR A 80 2.18 8.99 1.83
CA THR A 80 2.55 8.93 0.40
C THR A 80 2.18 10.22 -0.34
N THR A 81 1.06 10.86 0.04
CA THR A 81 0.55 12.10 -0.60
C THR A 81 1.04 13.39 0.04
N SER A 82 1.86 13.33 1.10
CA SER A 82 2.27 14.51 1.87
C SER A 82 3.38 15.37 1.22
N PHE A 83 3.64 15.21 -0.09
CA PHE A 83 4.69 15.90 -0.83
C PHE A 83 4.23 16.43 -2.18
#